data_AF-A0A932WGI0-F1
#
_entry.id   AF-A0A932WGI0-F1
#
_cell.length_a   1.000
_cell.length_b   1.000
_cell.length_c   1.000
_cell.angle_alpha   90.00
_cell.angle_beta   90.00
_cell.angle_gamma   90.00
#
_symmetry.space_group_name_H-M   'P 1'
#
loop_
_entity.id
_entity.type
_entity.pdbx_description
1 polymer ?
#
loop_
_entity_poly.entity_id
_entity_poly.type
_entity_poly.pdbx_seq_one_letter_code
_entity_poly.pdbx_strand_id
1 'polypeptide(L)'
;MAEELEKRIDRLEAEVLRLQNHLHTLQSEVNLFLKRYVAACPSCRKEFDLLVNHYSIGLFDNLVYVKCPHCNKSMPVVDKEGGGVGVISE
;
A
#
# COMPACT_ATOMS: atom_id res chain seq x y z
N MET A 1 -22.80 -43.34 5.51
CA MET A 1 -21.86 -42.81 4.50
C MET A 1 -22.32 -41.48 3.89
N ALA A 2 -23.56 -41.36 3.41
CA ALA A 2 -24.08 -40.09 2.85
C ALA A 2 -24.11 -38.94 3.88
N GLU A 3 -24.67 -39.18 5.07
CA GLU A 3 -24.80 -38.15 6.13
C GLU A 3 -23.45 -37.61 6.64
N GLU A 4 -22.41 -38.44 6.63
CA GLU A 4 -21.06 -38.03 7.02
C GLU A 4 -20.35 -37.24 5.92
N LEU A 5 -20.69 -37.53 4.66
CA LEU A 5 -20.27 -36.73 3.51
C LEU A 5 -20.92 -35.34 3.55
N GLU A 6 -22.22 -35.28 3.80
CA GLU A 6 -23.00 -34.03 3.91
C GLU A 6 -22.41 -33.13 5.01
N LYS A 7 -22.22 -33.66 6.22
CA LYS A 7 -21.58 -32.92 7.33
C LYS A 7 -20.17 -32.43 7.00
N ARG A 8 -19.44 -33.14 6.14
CA ARG A 8 -18.10 -32.75 5.71
C ARG A 8 -18.15 -31.66 4.64
N ILE A 9 -19.12 -31.71 3.74
CA ILE A 9 -19.39 -30.65 2.76
C ILE A 9 -19.79 -29.37 3.48
N ASP A 10 -20.74 -29.42 4.42
CA ASP A 10 -21.19 -28.24 5.17
C ASP A 10 -20.03 -27.54 5.91
N ARG A 11 -19.11 -28.32 6.50
CA ARG A 11 -17.91 -27.79 7.16
C ARG A 11 -16.96 -27.13 6.17
N LEU A 12 -16.75 -27.73 5.00
CA LEU A 12 -15.88 -27.18 3.97
C LEU A 12 -16.49 -25.90 3.39
N GLU A 13 -17.80 -25.84 3.16
CA GLU A 13 -18.48 -24.64 2.69
C GLU A 13 -18.37 -23.50 3.71
N ALA A 14 -18.57 -23.79 5.00
CA ALA A 14 -18.38 -22.81 6.07
C ALA A 14 -16.93 -22.31 6.14
N GLU A 15 -15.95 -23.20 5.95
CA GLU A 15 -14.54 -22.83 5.95
C GLU A 15 -14.16 -21.99 4.73
N VAL A 16 -14.68 -22.33 3.54
CA VAL A 16 -14.49 -21.54 2.31
C VAL A 16 -15.06 -20.14 2.49
N LEU A 17 -16.28 -20.01 3.03
CA LEU A 17 -16.89 -18.71 3.28
C LEU A 17 -16.07 -17.88 4.28
N ARG A 18 -15.57 -18.52 5.34
CA ARG A 18 -14.68 -17.86 6.32
C ARG A 18 -13.40 -17.36 5.66
N LEU A 19 -12.76 -18.17 4.81
CA LEU A 19 -11.53 -17.81 4.10
C LEU A 19 -11.77 -16.67 3.09
N GLN A 20 -12.88 -16.69 2.36
CA GLN A 20 -13.27 -15.62 1.45
C GLN A 20 -13.43 -14.28 2.19
N ASN A 21 -14.11 -14.29 3.34
CA ASN A 21 -14.24 -13.10 4.17
C ASN A 21 -12.90 -12.58 4.67
N HIS A 22 -12.01 -13.47 5.12
CA HIS A 22 -10.68 -13.10 5.58
C HIS A 22 -9.84 -12.46 4.46
N LEU A 23 -9.88 -13.05 3.25
CA LEU A 23 -9.21 -12.49 2.08
C LEU A 23 -9.73 -11.10 1.73
N HIS A 24 -11.04 -10.89 1.81
CA HIS A 24 -11.63 -9.58 1.54
C HIS A 24 -11.18 -8.50 2.55
N THR A 25 -11.09 -8.86 3.83
CA THR A 25 -10.55 -7.97 4.86
C THR A 25 -9.10 -7.61 4.58
N LEU A 26 -8.25 -8.62 4.32
CA LEU A 26 -6.82 -8.39 4.01
C LEU A 26 -6.64 -7.51 2.76
N GLN A 27 -7.42 -7.76 1.70
CA GLN A 27 -7.40 -6.91 0.50
C GLN A 27 -7.76 -5.45 0.82
N SER A 28 -8.73 -5.23 1.71
CA SER A 28 -9.13 -3.89 2.15
C SER A 28 -8.03 -3.20 2.96
N GLU A 29 -7.39 -3.93 3.88
CA GLU A 29 -6.28 -3.42 4.68
C GLU A 29 -5.05 -3.09 3.82
N VAL A 30 -4.69 -3.96 2.88
CA VAL A 30 -3.60 -3.71 1.92
C VAL A 30 -3.90 -2.49 1.07
N ASN A 31 -5.13 -2.34 0.56
CA ASN A 31 -5.53 -1.16 -0.20
C ASN A 31 -5.43 0.13 0.64
N LEU A 32 -5.83 0.08 1.91
CA LEU A 32 -5.71 1.21 2.83
C LEU A 32 -4.24 1.55 3.09
N PHE A 33 -3.40 0.53 3.28
CA PHE A 33 -1.97 0.68 3.49
C PHE A 33 -1.29 1.32 2.26
N LEU A 34 -1.54 0.80 1.06
CA LEU A 34 -0.95 1.32 -0.18
C LEU A 34 -1.34 2.78 -0.46
N LYS A 35 -2.59 3.18 -0.14
CA LYS A 35 -3.02 4.58 -0.26
C LYS A 35 -2.17 5.57 0.56
N ARG A 36 -1.52 5.12 1.65
CA ARG A 36 -0.62 5.96 2.46
C ARG A 36 0.68 6.33 1.74
N TYR A 37 1.01 5.62 0.66
CA TYR A 37 2.22 5.81 -0.14
C TYR A 37 1.96 6.46 -1.50
N VAL A 38 0.72 6.87 -1.78
CA VAL A 38 0.41 7.70 -2.96
C VAL A 38 0.59 9.17 -2.60
N ALA A 39 1.36 9.89 -3.41
CA ALA A 39 1.56 11.33 -3.23
C ALA A 39 1.43 12.08 -4.55
N ALA A 40 1.05 13.36 -4.47
CA ALA A 40 1.04 14.26 -5.61
C ALA A 40 2.35 15.05 -5.67
N CYS A 41 2.94 15.15 -6.87
CA CYS A 41 4.13 15.95 -7.07
C CYS A 41 3.79 17.44 -6.90
N PRO A 42 4.43 18.19 -5.97
CA PRO A 42 4.15 19.62 -5.78
C PRO A 42 4.46 20.48 -7.01
N SER A 43 5.28 19.99 -7.95
CA SER A 43 5.65 20.74 -9.16
C SER A 43 4.72 20.51 -10.36
N CYS A 44 4.29 19.28 -10.62
CA CYS A 44 3.42 18.98 -11.77
C CYS A 44 2.01 18.51 -11.39
N ARG A 45 1.72 18.39 -10.08
CA ARG A 45 0.44 17.99 -9.48
C ARG A 45 -0.08 16.60 -9.86
N LYS A 46 0.73 15.78 -10.55
CA LYS A 46 0.39 14.39 -10.87
C LYS A 46 0.66 13.48 -9.68
N GLU A 47 -0.23 12.53 -9.47
CA GLU A 47 -0.10 11.49 -8.45
C GLU A 47 0.86 10.40 -8.90
N PHE A 48 1.61 9.85 -7.95
CA PHE A 48 2.53 8.73 -8.18
C PHE A 48 2.72 7.92 -6.89
N ASP A 49 3.17 6.68 -7.06
CA ASP A 49 3.49 5.78 -5.96
C ASP A 49 4.91 6.04 -5.46
N LEU A 50 5.05 6.32 -4.15
CA LEU A 50 6.34 6.53 -3.49
C LEU A 50 7.14 5.23 -3.37
N LEU A 51 6.51 4.06 -3.23
CA LEU A 51 7.20 2.78 -3.06
C LEU A 51 7.95 2.34 -4.31
N VAL A 52 7.49 2.71 -5.50
CA VAL A 52 8.17 2.32 -6.75
C VAL A 52 9.29 3.29 -7.13
N ASN A 53 9.17 4.55 -6.69
CA ASN A 53 10.04 5.64 -7.13
C ASN A 53 11.00 6.15 -6.03
N HIS A 54 11.10 5.43 -4.92
CA HIS A 54 12.04 5.75 -3.85
C HIS A 54 13.47 5.44 -4.28
N TYR A 55 14.38 6.34 -3.91
CA TYR A 55 15.81 6.06 -3.92
C TYR A 55 16.46 6.82 -2.75
N SER A 56 17.34 6.13 -2.04
CA SER A 56 18.08 6.70 -0.91
C SER A 56 19.39 7.30 -1.43
N ILE A 57 19.58 8.61 -1.27
CA ILE A 57 20.91 9.22 -1.38
C ILE A 57 21.53 9.20 0.02
N GLY A 58 22.27 8.14 0.31
CA GLY A 58 22.95 7.97 1.60
C GLY A 58 24.24 8.78 1.66
N LEU A 59 24.14 10.08 1.95
CA LEU A 59 25.26 10.90 2.42
C LEU A 59 24.73 11.84 3.52
N PHE A 60 24.88 11.39 4.77
CA PHE A 60 24.84 12.17 6.01
C PHE A 60 23.53 12.37 6.79
N ASP A 61 22.32 12.40 6.19
CA ASP A 61 21.11 12.84 6.96
C ASP A 61 19.88 11.89 6.99
N ASN A 62 19.99 10.61 6.59
CA ASN A 62 18.83 9.68 6.50
C ASN A 62 17.63 10.24 5.70
N LEU A 63 17.87 11.24 4.83
CA LEU A 63 16.84 11.84 4.00
C LEU A 63 16.50 10.90 2.84
N VAL A 64 15.25 10.47 2.78
CA VAL A 64 14.73 9.67 1.68
C VAL A 64 14.25 10.61 0.58
N TYR A 65 14.63 10.33 -0.66
CA TYR A 65 14.22 11.11 -1.82
C TYR A 65 13.38 10.25 -2.78
N VAL A 66 12.53 10.92 -3.54
CA VAL A 66 11.80 10.32 -4.65
C VAL A 66 11.87 11.23 -5.87
N LYS A 67 11.85 10.63 -7.05
CA LYS A 67 11.86 11.34 -8.32
C LYS A 67 10.49 11.21 -8.95
N CYS A 68 9.85 12.33 -9.27
CA CYS A 68 8.56 12.29 -9.93
C CYS A 68 8.71 11.62 -11.31
N PRO A 69 7.96 10.54 -11.61
CA PRO A 69 8.08 9.83 -12.88
C PRO A 69 7.59 10.68 -14.08
N HIS A 70 6.86 11.76 -13.83
CA HIS A 70 6.28 12.60 -14.89
C HIS A 70 7.11 13.81 -15.27
N CYS A 71 7.80 14.43 -14.31
CA CYS A 71 8.60 15.64 -14.55
C CYS A 71 10.07 15.49 -14.13
N ASN A 72 10.47 14.31 -13.65
CA ASN A 72 11.84 13.99 -13.23
C ASN A 72 12.40 14.87 -12.10
N LYS A 73 11.54 15.62 -11.39
CA LYS A 73 11.97 16.42 -10.25
C LYS A 73 12.20 15.54 -9.02
N SER A 74 13.35 15.69 -8.38
CA SER A 74 13.69 15.07 -7.10
C SER A 74 13.05 15.85 -5.94
N MET A 75 12.54 15.14 -4.95
CA MET A 75 11.82 15.72 -3.81
C MET A 75 12.11 14.89 -2.55
N PRO A 76 12.32 15.52 -1.39
CA PRO A 76 12.46 14.80 -0.14
C PRO A 76 11.11 14.22 0.29
N VAL A 77 11.16 13.04 0.88
CA VAL A 77 10.04 12.34 1.50
C VAL A 77 9.99 12.70 2.98
N VAL A 78 8.80 13.03 3.47
CA VAL A 78 8.55 13.37 4.87
C VAL A 78 7.40 12.55 5.44
N ASP A 79 7.44 12.31 6.75
CA ASP A 79 6.31 11.72 7.46
C ASP A 79 5.19 12.74 7.63
N LYS A 80 3.95 12.30 7.44
CA LYS A 80 2.74 13.09 7.72
C LYS A 80 2.21 12.76 9.11
N GLU A 81 1.69 13.79 9.79
CA GLU A 81 0.88 13.61 10.99
C GLU A 81 -0.32 12.68 10.66
N GLY A 82 -0.31 11.46 11.19
CA GLY A 82 -1.28 10.40 10.83
C GLY A 82 -0.68 9.11 10.27
N GLY A 83 0.65 8.99 10.18
CA GLY A 83 1.32 7.72 9.86
C GLY A 83 1.32 7.34 8.38
N GLY A 84 1.20 8.35 7.50
CA GLY A 84 1.45 8.23 6.06
C GLY A 84 2.70 9.01 5.66
N VAL A 85 3.13 8.87 4.41
CA VAL A 85 4.29 9.60 3.87
C VAL A 85 3.86 10.63 2.82
N GLY A 86 4.70 11.64 2.61
CA GLY A 86 4.46 12.74 1.69
C GLY A 86 5.74 13.21 1.01
N VAL A 87 5.57 14.14 0.08
CA VAL A 87 6.69 14.85 -0.56
C VAL A 87 6.49 16.34 -0.42
N ILE A 88 7.59 17.07 -0.25
CA ILE A 88 7.59 18.54 -0.23
C ILE A 88 8.46 19.07 -1.36
N SER A 89 8.23 20.31 -1.76
CA SER A 89 9.21 21.02 -2.60
C SER A 89 10.38 21.42 -1.72
N GLU A 90 11.61 21.21 -2.21
CA GLU A 90 12.78 21.95 -1.72
C GLU A 90 12.61 23.46 -1.96
#